data_AF-A0AAV8TL92-F1
#
_entry.id   AF-A0AAV8TL92-F1
#
_cell.length_a   1.000
_cell.length_b   1.000
_cell.length_c   1.000
_cell.angle_alpha   90.00
_cell.angle_beta   90.00
_cell.angle_gamma   90.00
#
_symmetry.space_group_name_H-M   'P 1'
#
loop_
_entity.id
_entity.type
_entity.pdbx_description
1 polymer ?
#
loop_
_entity_poly.entity_id
_entity_poly.type
_entity_poly.pdbx_seq_one_letter_code
_entity_poly.pdbx_strand_id
1 'polypeptide(L)'
;MAIAPPKPPFTLLQRIKAIDGELSRRLHTLFHPYLPTLFLLLLEFSADFRFFFPVSLALLLSPLSVTLLPFLSPFILGLLLDLAIVGLIKILFRRPRPPYNPSMCPAVSADNFSFPSGHASRVFFVASMVSVSSQVIGAALRGNGIGFVRQWLGGDVEKVVGVLVVVVCVWAAVTAASRVLLGRHYVFDVVAGSCLGVAEGLFAFWFLRFEKNFSMIIYQRIV
;
A
#
# COMPACT_ATOMS: atom_id res chain seq x y z
N MET A 1 1.06 1.71 57.35
CA MET A 1 0.86 2.30 56.01
C MET A 1 1.93 1.71 55.10
N ALA A 2 1.62 0.70 54.29
CA ALA A 2 2.61 0.02 53.47
C ALA A 2 3.00 0.92 52.29
N ILE A 3 4.26 1.32 52.22
CA ILE A 3 4.82 2.07 51.10
C ILE A 3 4.81 1.13 49.90
N ALA A 4 4.03 1.45 48.86
CA ALA A 4 4.01 0.68 47.64
C ALA A 4 5.43 0.61 47.05
N PRO A 5 5.88 -0.57 46.57
CA PRO A 5 7.22 -0.71 46.04
C PRO A 5 7.43 0.26 44.86
N PRO A 6 8.63 0.82 44.69
CA PRO A 6 8.94 1.73 43.59
C PRO A 6 8.68 1.01 42.27
N LYS A 7 7.93 1.66 41.36
CA LYS A 7 7.67 1.11 40.03
C LYS A 7 9.01 0.79 39.35
N PRO A 8 9.16 -0.41 38.76
CA PRO A 8 10.41 -0.79 38.11
C PRO A 8 10.76 0.21 36.99
N PRO A 9 12.06 0.44 36.73
CA PRO A 9 12.49 1.33 35.66
C PRO A 9 11.96 0.83 34.31
N PHE A 10 11.55 1.76 33.45
CA PHE A 10 11.03 1.43 32.12
C PHE A 10 12.03 0.62 31.31
N THR A 11 11.56 -0.51 30.75
CA THR A 11 12.33 -1.26 29.75
C THR A 11 12.46 -0.46 28.45
N LEU A 12 13.50 -0.73 27.66
CA LEU A 12 13.73 -0.04 26.38
C LEU A 12 12.53 -0.14 25.44
N LEU A 13 11.88 -1.31 25.38
CA LEU A 13 10.66 -1.52 24.61
C LEU A 13 9.50 -0.62 25.07
N GLN A 14 9.33 -0.45 26.39
CA GLN A 14 8.30 0.44 26.93
C GLN A 14 8.59 1.90 26.60
N ARG A 15 9.86 2.33 26.63
CA ARG A 15 10.27 3.68 26.20
C ARG A 15 9.94 3.91 24.73
N ILE A 16 10.27 2.96 23.86
CA ILE A 16 9.95 3.03 22.43
C ILE A 16 8.44 3.16 22.21
N LYS A 17 7.64 2.31 22.87
CA LYS A 17 6.17 2.37 22.79
C LYS A 17 5.61 3.70 23.29
N ALA A 18 6.18 4.26 24.35
CA ALA A 18 5.76 5.55 24.89
C ALA A 18 6.07 6.70 23.92
N ILE A 19 7.26 6.69 23.31
CA ILE A 19 7.66 7.69 22.30
C ILE A 19 6.75 7.60 21.07
N ASP A 20 6.55 6.41 20.52
CA ASP A 20 5.68 6.20 19.35
C ASP A 20 4.22 6.60 19.66
N GLY A 21 3.73 6.28 20.86
CA GLY A 21 2.42 6.69 21.34
C GLY A 21 2.25 8.21 21.42
N GLU A 22 3.21 8.90 22.04
CA GLU A 22 3.16 10.35 22.19
C GLU A 22 3.32 11.07 20.85
N LEU A 23 4.24 10.62 20.00
CA LEU A 23 4.42 11.17 18.65
C LEU A 23 3.14 11.04 17.83
N SER A 24 2.54 9.84 17.82
CA SER A 24 1.31 9.58 17.07
C SER A 24 0.14 10.43 17.59
N ARG A 25 0.01 10.54 18.92
CA ARG A 25 -1.01 11.38 19.55
C ARG A 25 -0.84 12.85 19.18
N ARG A 26 0.38 13.38 19.24
CA ARG A 26 0.69 14.78 18.88
C ARG A 26 0.28 15.07 17.44
N LEU A 27 0.69 14.21 16.50
CA LEU A 27 0.34 14.34 15.08
C LEU A 27 -1.18 14.33 14.88
N HIS A 28 -1.88 13.36 15.48
CA HIS A 28 -3.33 13.30 15.43
C HIS A 28 -3.97 14.60 15.94
N THR A 29 -3.62 15.05 17.14
CA THR A 29 -4.22 16.26 17.74
C THR A 29 -3.90 17.55 16.98
N LEU A 30 -2.70 17.64 16.39
CA LEU A 30 -2.26 18.84 15.65
C LEU A 30 -3.09 19.02 14.36
N PHE A 31 -3.35 17.92 13.64
CA PHE A 31 -3.99 17.96 12.32
C PHE A 31 -5.50 17.71 12.34
N HIS A 32 -6.03 17.10 13.40
CA HIS A 32 -7.47 16.85 13.57
C HIS A 32 -8.36 18.08 13.31
N PRO A 33 -8.06 19.31 13.77
CA PRO A 33 -8.92 20.47 13.51
C PRO A 33 -8.82 21.01 12.08
N TYR A 34 -7.74 20.74 11.35
CA TYR A 34 -7.49 21.31 10.03
C TYR A 34 -7.89 20.39 8.87
N LEU A 35 -7.88 19.07 9.08
CA LEU A 35 -8.16 18.10 8.02
C LEU A 35 -9.57 17.52 8.17
N PRO A 36 -10.45 17.67 7.16
CA PRO A 36 -11.78 17.10 7.24
C PRO A 36 -11.70 15.58 7.22
N THR A 37 -12.41 14.93 8.14
CA THR A 37 -12.46 13.45 8.26
C THR A 37 -12.86 12.77 6.95
N LEU A 38 -13.75 13.40 6.17
CA LEU A 38 -14.17 12.91 4.86
C LEU A 38 -12.97 12.75 3.91
N PHE A 39 -12.06 13.73 3.86
CA PHE A 39 -10.88 13.65 3.00
C PHE A 39 -9.98 12.48 3.40
N LEU A 40 -9.75 12.30 4.69
CA LEU A 40 -8.94 11.20 5.21
C LEU A 40 -9.61 9.84 4.97
N LEU A 41 -10.94 9.77 5.01
CA LEU A 41 -11.71 8.57 4.71
C LEU A 41 -11.70 8.24 3.20
N LEU A 42 -11.76 9.26 2.34
CA LEU A 42 -11.61 9.07 0.89
C LEU A 42 -10.22 8.51 0.54
N LEU A 43 -9.17 8.97 1.23
CA LEU A 43 -7.83 8.39 1.09
C LEU A 43 -7.80 6.93 1.54
N GLU A 44 -8.41 6.61 2.69
CA GLU A 44 -8.55 5.23 3.16
C GLU A 44 -9.28 4.34 2.14
N PHE A 45 -10.40 4.81 1.60
CA PHE A 45 -11.18 4.09 0.59
C PHE A 45 -10.40 3.89 -0.71
N SER A 46 -9.66 4.93 -1.15
CA SER A 46 -8.83 4.85 -2.35
C SER A 46 -7.72 3.81 -2.25
N ALA A 47 -7.29 3.47 -1.02
CA ALA A 47 -6.26 2.49 -0.71
C ALA A 47 -6.80 1.12 -0.28
N ASP A 48 -8.11 0.90 -0.41
CA ASP A 48 -8.71 -0.38 -0.06
C ASP A 48 -8.41 -1.44 -1.14
N PHE A 49 -8.06 -2.64 -0.69
CA PHE A 49 -7.85 -3.81 -1.52
C PHE A 49 -9.12 -4.16 -2.31
N ARG A 50 -10.30 -3.90 -1.72
CA ARG A 50 -11.60 -4.07 -2.37
C ARG A 50 -11.73 -3.24 -3.65
N PHE A 51 -10.96 -2.16 -3.79
CA PHE A 51 -10.91 -1.35 -5.00
C PHE A 51 -9.86 -1.87 -5.99
N PHE A 52 -8.61 -2.08 -5.55
CA PHE A 52 -7.52 -2.47 -6.47
C PHE A 52 -7.65 -3.89 -7.02
N PHE A 53 -8.19 -4.84 -6.25
CA PHE A 53 -8.28 -6.24 -6.66
C PHE A 53 -9.26 -6.44 -7.82
N PRO A 54 -10.52 -5.97 -7.78
CA PRO A 54 -11.44 -6.08 -8.92
C PRO A 54 -10.95 -5.33 -10.16
N VAL A 55 -10.33 -4.15 -9.99
CA VAL A 55 -9.81 -3.36 -11.12
C VAL A 55 -8.66 -4.09 -11.82
N SER A 56 -7.69 -4.59 -11.07
CA SER A 56 -6.56 -5.34 -11.64
C SER A 56 -7.01 -6.67 -12.27
N LEU A 57 -7.96 -7.37 -11.66
CA LEU A 57 -8.55 -8.57 -12.23
C LEU A 57 -9.34 -8.29 -13.51
N ALA A 58 -10.13 -7.21 -13.56
CA ALA A 58 -10.86 -6.81 -14.75
C ALA A 58 -9.91 -6.45 -15.91
N LEU A 59 -8.81 -5.75 -15.62
CA LEU A 59 -7.77 -5.45 -16.61
C LEU A 59 -7.08 -6.73 -17.11
N LEU A 60 -6.86 -7.71 -16.24
CA LEU A 60 -6.29 -9.01 -16.61
C LEU A 60 -7.21 -9.81 -17.53
N LEU A 61 -8.53 -9.69 -17.37
CA LEU A 61 -9.52 -10.36 -18.23
C LEU A 61 -9.83 -9.58 -19.52
N SER A 62 -9.33 -8.34 -19.64
CA SER A 62 -9.57 -7.50 -20.80
C SER A 62 -8.70 -7.88 -22.01
N PRO A 63 -9.06 -7.44 -23.24
CA PRO A 63 -8.19 -7.58 -24.41
C PRO A 63 -6.84 -6.86 -24.30
N LEU A 64 -6.71 -5.89 -23.37
CA LEU A 64 -5.44 -5.21 -23.08
C LEU A 64 -4.48 -6.08 -22.25
N SER A 65 -4.93 -7.26 -21.81
CA SER A 65 -4.15 -8.16 -20.96
C SER A 65 -2.83 -8.55 -21.57
N VAL A 66 -2.73 -8.83 -22.88
CA VAL A 66 -1.48 -9.33 -23.49
C VAL A 66 -0.30 -8.36 -23.30
N THR A 67 -0.56 -7.04 -23.37
CA THR A 67 0.49 -6.02 -23.19
C THR A 67 0.75 -5.68 -21.72
N LEU A 68 -0.26 -5.84 -20.86
CA LEU A 68 -0.19 -5.52 -19.43
C LEU A 68 0.09 -6.73 -18.54
N LEU A 69 0.05 -7.95 -19.08
CA LEU A 69 0.33 -9.21 -18.37
C LEU A 69 1.66 -9.20 -17.61
N PRO A 70 2.77 -8.65 -18.16
CA PRO A 70 4.02 -8.52 -17.43
C PRO A 70 3.91 -7.79 -16.10
N PHE A 71 2.97 -6.85 -16.03
CA PHE A 71 2.71 -6.02 -14.87
C PHE A 71 1.61 -6.63 -14.00
N LEU A 72 0.48 -7.03 -14.60
CA LEU A 72 -0.70 -7.48 -13.89
C LEU A 72 -0.49 -8.81 -13.14
N SER A 73 0.30 -9.74 -13.71
CA SER A 73 0.56 -11.03 -13.06
C SER A 73 1.34 -10.90 -11.73
N PRO A 74 2.52 -10.27 -11.67
CA PRO A 74 3.20 -10.04 -10.40
C PRO A 74 2.43 -9.07 -9.50
N PHE A 75 1.67 -8.12 -10.06
CA PHE A 75 0.88 -7.17 -9.27
C PHE A 75 -0.23 -7.87 -8.47
N ILE A 76 -1.03 -8.73 -9.11
CA ILE A 76 -2.12 -9.45 -8.42
C ILE A 76 -1.56 -10.45 -7.40
N LEU A 77 -0.55 -11.24 -7.79
CA LEU A 77 0.08 -12.20 -6.88
C LEU A 77 0.76 -11.50 -5.70
N GLY A 78 1.41 -10.36 -5.94
CA GLY A 78 2.01 -9.54 -4.91
C GLY A 78 0.99 -8.92 -3.95
N LEU A 79 -0.17 -8.45 -4.45
CA LEU A 79 -1.26 -7.97 -3.59
C LEU A 79 -1.85 -9.07 -2.69
N LEU A 80 -1.98 -10.29 -3.21
CA LEU A 80 -2.42 -11.44 -2.41
C LEU A 80 -1.38 -11.81 -1.36
N LEU A 81 -0.09 -11.74 -1.71
CA LEU A 81 1.02 -11.96 -0.80
C LEU A 81 1.06 -10.92 0.32
N ASP A 82 0.94 -9.63 0.01
CA ASP A 82 0.84 -8.53 0.99
C ASP A 82 -0.29 -8.81 1.99
N LEU A 83 -1.48 -9.15 1.50
CA LEU A 83 -2.62 -9.43 2.38
C LEU A 83 -2.35 -10.61 3.32
N ALA A 84 -1.72 -11.67 2.82
CA ALA A 84 -1.36 -12.85 3.61
C ALA A 84 -0.27 -12.53 4.64
N ILE A 85 0.80 -11.84 4.27
CA ILE A 85 1.92 -11.51 5.15
C ILE A 85 1.48 -10.51 6.21
N VAL A 86 0.82 -9.41 5.83
CA VAL A 86 0.28 -8.43 6.79
C VAL A 86 -0.70 -9.10 7.75
N GLY A 87 -1.60 -9.95 7.25
CA GLY A 87 -2.53 -10.73 8.07
C GLY A 87 -1.80 -11.61 9.10
N LEU A 88 -0.78 -12.35 8.66
CA LEU A 88 0.05 -13.18 9.51
C LEU A 88 0.78 -12.36 10.59
N ILE A 89 1.46 -11.28 10.21
CA ILE A 89 2.19 -10.43 11.16
C ILE A 89 1.23 -9.82 12.18
N LYS A 90 0.03 -9.38 11.77
CA LYS A 90 -1.00 -8.87 12.68
C LYS A 90 -1.40 -9.91 13.74
N ILE A 91 -1.57 -11.17 13.33
CA ILE A 91 -1.93 -12.27 14.23
C ILE A 91 -0.78 -12.64 15.19
N LEU A 92 0.48 -12.46 14.77
CA LEU A 92 1.66 -12.73 15.59
C LEU A 92 1.93 -11.64 16.62
N PHE A 93 1.92 -10.36 16.22
CA PHE A 93 2.30 -9.25 17.09
C PHE A 93 1.15 -8.71 17.94
N ARG A 94 -0.09 -8.82 17.45
CA ARG A 94 -1.33 -8.45 18.17
C ARG A 94 -1.28 -7.09 18.87
N ARG A 95 -0.61 -6.11 18.27
CA ARG A 95 -0.48 -4.77 18.86
C ARG A 95 -1.86 -4.10 18.93
N PRO A 96 -2.28 -3.55 20.08
CA PRO A 96 -3.55 -2.83 20.18
C PRO A 96 -3.51 -1.52 19.40
N ARG A 97 -4.68 -1.04 18.98
CA ARG A 97 -4.86 0.25 18.30
C ARG A 97 -4.67 1.44 19.26
N PRO A 98 -4.43 2.65 18.74
CA PRO A 98 -4.34 3.84 19.57
C PRO A 98 -5.67 4.15 20.29
N PRO A 99 -5.67 4.45 21.60
CA PRO A 99 -6.90 4.60 22.39
C PRO A 99 -7.58 5.96 22.24
N TYR A 100 -6.91 6.94 21.63
CA TYR A 100 -7.38 8.33 21.56
C TYR A 100 -8.40 8.60 20.45
N ASN A 101 -8.76 7.60 19.63
CA ASN A 101 -9.91 7.70 18.71
C ASN A 101 -10.87 6.50 18.89
N PRO A 102 -11.76 6.54 19.90
CA PRO A 102 -12.62 5.41 20.27
C PRO A 102 -13.83 5.19 19.34
N SER A 103 -14.16 6.15 18.46
CA SER A 103 -15.37 6.11 17.62
C SER A 103 -15.27 5.21 16.40
N MET A 104 -14.47 4.15 16.45
CA MET A 104 -14.24 3.26 15.32
C MET A 104 -15.04 1.97 15.46
N CYS A 105 -15.94 1.72 14.52
CA CYS A 105 -16.39 0.36 14.20
C CYS A 105 -15.38 -0.25 13.21
N PRO A 106 -14.64 -1.31 13.59
CA PRO A 106 -13.88 -2.09 12.62
C PRO A 106 -14.86 -2.77 11.66
N ALA A 107 -14.70 -2.59 10.36
CA ALA A 107 -15.57 -3.25 9.38
C ALA A 107 -15.31 -4.77 9.28
N VAL A 108 -14.14 -5.25 9.78
CA VAL A 108 -13.70 -6.66 9.72
C VAL A 108 -12.86 -6.98 10.97
N SER A 109 -13.00 -8.18 11.56
CA SER A 109 -12.31 -8.57 12.81
C SER A 109 -10.78 -8.61 12.71
N ALA A 110 -10.22 -8.84 11.52
CA ALA A 110 -8.77 -8.78 11.26
C ALA A 110 -8.18 -7.36 11.42
N ASP A 111 -9.03 -6.33 11.50
CA ASP A 111 -8.60 -4.94 11.63
C ASP A 111 -8.41 -4.48 13.09
N ASN A 112 -8.62 -5.37 14.05
CA ASN A 112 -8.44 -5.09 15.48
C ASN A 112 -6.97 -4.81 15.89
N PHE A 113 -6.00 -5.31 15.11
CA PHE A 113 -4.58 -5.10 15.39
C PHE A 113 -3.98 -3.97 14.55
N SER A 114 -3.09 -3.20 15.17
CA SER A 114 -2.46 -2.00 14.59
C SER A 114 -1.19 -2.27 13.82
N PHE A 115 -0.37 -3.25 14.25
CA PHE A 115 0.93 -3.53 13.65
C PHE A 115 0.88 -4.73 12.69
N PRO A 116 1.42 -4.63 11.46
CA PRO A 116 1.80 -3.42 10.75
C PRO A 116 0.59 -2.74 10.11
N SER A 117 0.77 -1.54 9.56
CA SER A 117 -0.29 -0.87 8.81
C SER A 117 -0.47 -1.47 7.42
N GLY A 118 -1.53 -2.27 7.24
CA GLY A 118 -1.86 -2.86 5.93
C GLY A 118 -2.26 -1.84 4.85
N HIS A 119 -2.82 -0.68 5.21
CA HIS A 119 -3.03 0.39 4.23
C HIS A 119 -1.69 0.98 3.77
N ALA A 120 -0.76 1.24 4.69
CA ALA A 120 0.57 1.74 4.34
C ALA A 120 1.35 0.72 3.48
N SER A 121 1.28 -0.57 3.82
CA SER A 121 1.90 -1.64 3.03
C SER A 121 1.38 -1.66 1.60
N ARG A 122 0.06 -1.76 1.41
CA ARG A 122 -0.55 -1.82 0.07
C ARG A 122 -0.24 -0.62 -0.80
N VAL A 123 -0.32 0.62 -0.29
CA VAL A 123 -0.06 1.80 -1.13
C VAL A 123 1.41 1.90 -1.54
N PHE A 124 2.34 1.51 -0.67
CA PHE A 124 3.77 1.48 -1.00
C PHE A 124 4.15 0.27 -1.87
N PHE A 125 3.44 -0.85 -1.76
CA PHE A 125 3.49 -1.94 -2.74
C PHE A 125 3.08 -1.44 -4.13
N VAL A 126 1.94 -0.75 -4.23
CA VAL A 126 1.46 -0.20 -5.52
C VAL A 126 2.46 0.80 -6.09
N ALA A 127 2.95 1.73 -5.26
CA ALA A 127 3.92 2.74 -5.69
C ALA A 127 5.24 2.13 -6.17
N SER A 128 5.78 1.16 -5.44
CA SER A 128 7.01 0.47 -5.84
C SER A 128 6.81 -0.33 -7.13
N MET A 129 5.71 -1.09 -7.25
CA MET A 129 5.36 -1.84 -8.46
C MET A 129 5.24 -0.96 -9.70
N VAL A 130 4.51 0.17 -9.61
CA VAL A 130 4.36 1.13 -10.71
C VAL A 130 5.71 1.76 -11.08
N SER A 131 6.55 2.06 -10.09
CA SER A 131 7.88 2.64 -10.32
C SER A 131 8.80 1.69 -11.09
N VAL A 132 8.94 0.44 -10.62
CA VAL A 132 9.85 -0.54 -11.24
C VAL A 132 9.32 -1.09 -12.57
N SER A 133 8.00 -1.03 -12.78
CA SER A 133 7.34 -1.47 -14.00
C SER A 133 7.04 -0.34 -14.99
N SER A 134 7.61 0.85 -14.78
CA SER A 134 7.44 2.04 -15.65
C SER A 134 7.69 1.74 -17.13
N GLN A 135 8.73 0.99 -17.47
CA GLN A 135 9.04 0.60 -18.85
C GLN A 135 7.95 -0.27 -19.50
N VAL A 136 7.42 -1.24 -18.73
CA VAL A 136 6.33 -2.13 -19.18
C VAL A 136 5.05 -1.31 -19.41
N ILE A 137 4.73 -0.44 -18.46
CA ILE A 137 3.56 0.45 -18.53
C ILE A 137 3.69 1.36 -19.77
N GLY A 138 4.86 1.94 -20.00
CA GLY A 138 5.14 2.76 -21.19
C GLY A 138 5.00 1.99 -22.50
N ALA A 139 5.49 0.75 -22.57
CA ALA A 139 5.32 -0.11 -23.73
C ALA A 139 3.84 -0.44 -23.99
N ALA A 140 3.07 -0.76 -22.96
CA ALA A 140 1.64 -1.03 -23.08
C ALA A 140 0.84 0.21 -23.52
N LEU A 141 1.17 1.40 -23.01
CA LEU A 141 0.54 2.66 -23.43
C LEU A 141 0.83 2.98 -24.91
N ARG A 142 2.03 2.65 -25.40
CA ARG A 142 2.37 2.78 -26.83
C ARG A 142 1.61 1.78 -27.70
N GLY A 143 1.54 0.51 -27.27
CA GLY A 143 0.98 -0.58 -28.06
C GLY A 143 -0.55 -0.56 -28.16
N ASN A 144 -1.27 -0.10 -27.13
CA ASN A 144 -2.73 -0.17 -27.07
C ASN A 144 -3.46 0.95 -27.83
N GLY A 145 -2.76 1.79 -28.61
CA GLY A 145 -3.39 2.74 -29.52
C GLY A 145 -4.46 3.62 -28.85
N ILE A 146 -4.28 4.00 -27.57
CA ILE A 146 -5.25 4.85 -26.86
C ILE A 146 -5.13 6.26 -27.46
N GLY A 147 -5.81 6.48 -28.58
CA GLY A 147 -5.78 7.74 -29.33
C GLY A 147 -6.14 8.94 -28.45
N PHE A 148 -7.00 8.71 -27.46
CA PHE A 148 -7.35 9.69 -26.42
C PHE A 148 -6.14 10.15 -25.57
N VAL A 149 -5.31 9.21 -25.09
CA VAL A 149 -4.10 9.49 -24.29
C VAL A 149 -3.08 10.21 -25.16
N ARG A 150 -2.87 9.75 -26.40
CA ARG A 150 -1.91 10.36 -27.33
C ARG A 150 -2.27 11.80 -27.69
N GLN A 151 -3.57 12.10 -27.79
CA GLN A 151 -4.10 13.41 -28.19
C GLN A 151 -4.09 14.44 -27.03
N TRP A 152 -4.34 14.01 -25.79
CA TRP A 152 -4.27 14.90 -24.62
C TRP A 152 -2.86 15.11 -24.05
N LEU A 153 -1.94 14.16 -24.26
CA LEU A 153 -0.65 14.12 -23.55
C LEU A 153 0.58 14.49 -24.39
N GLY A 154 0.41 15.12 -25.55
CA GLY A 154 1.53 15.76 -26.27
C GLY A 154 2.62 14.82 -26.78
N GLY A 155 2.33 13.52 -26.93
CA GLY A 155 3.18 12.54 -27.61
C GLY A 155 4.35 11.94 -26.79
N ASP A 156 4.67 12.44 -25.60
CA ASP A 156 5.83 11.98 -24.82
C ASP A 156 5.43 11.00 -23.70
N VAL A 157 5.26 9.72 -24.08
CA VAL A 157 4.79 8.65 -23.17
C VAL A 157 5.69 8.48 -21.94
N GLU A 158 6.99 8.70 -22.07
CA GLU A 158 7.94 8.58 -20.95
C GLU A 158 7.68 9.65 -19.88
N LYS A 159 7.38 10.89 -20.29
CA LYS A 159 6.97 11.94 -19.35
C LYS A 159 5.66 11.59 -18.65
N VAL A 160 4.69 11.02 -19.37
CA VAL A 160 3.40 10.60 -18.79
C VAL A 160 3.62 9.55 -17.71
N VAL A 161 4.41 8.53 -18.00
CA VAL A 161 4.74 7.48 -17.03
C VAL A 161 5.49 8.06 -15.84
N GLY A 162 6.44 8.97 -16.07
CA GLY A 162 7.13 9.69 -14.99
C GLY A 162 6.17 10.46 -14.07
N VAL A 163 5.24 11.22 -14.63
CA VAL A 163 4.20 11.94 -13.87
C VAL A 163 3.32 10.96 -13.10
N LEU A 164 2.90 9.86 -13.73
CA LEU A 164 2.10 8.81 -13.08
C LEU A 164 2.83 8.25 -11.86
N VAL A 165 4.11 7.89 -11.98
CA VAL A 165 4.93 7.39 -10.87
C VAL A 165 4.95 8.40 -9.71
N VAL A 166 5.20 9.68 -10.00
CA VAL A 166 5.22 10.74 -8.98
C VAL A 166 3.85 10.87 -8.29
N VAL A 167 2.77 10.90 -9.06
CA VAL A 167 1.40 11.00 -8.52
C VAL A 167 1.10 9.81 -7.59
N VAL A 168 1.44 8.59 -8.00
CA VAL A 168 1.22 7.39 -7.18
C VAL A 168 2.08 7.41 -5.92
N CYS A 169 3.35 7.85 -5.99
CA CYS A 169 4.22 7.97 -4.81
C CYS A 169 3.71 9.01 -3.82
N VAL A 170 3.23 10.17 -4.30
CA VAL A 170 2.62 11.21 -3.46
C VAL A 170 1.33 10.67 -2.82
N TRP A 171 0.46 10.03 -3.60
CA TRP A 171 -0.75 9.40 -3.08
C TRP A 171 -0.45 8.35 -2.00
N ALA A 172 0.58 7.52 -2.20
CA ALA A 172 1.01 6.53 -1.21
C ALA A 172 1.48 7.18 0.09
N ALA A 173 2.32 8.21 0.00
CA ALA A 173 2.80 8.95 1.17
C ALA A 173 1.66 9.63 1.94
N VAL A 174 0.76 10.30 1.23
CA VAL A 174 -0.41 10.99 1.83
C VAL A 174 -1.36 10.00 2.48
N THR A 175 -1.61 8.85 1.85
CA THR A 175 -2.49 7.81 2.38
C THR A 175 -1.87 7.08 3.57
N ALA A 176 -0.56 6.84 3.55
CA ALA A 176 0.15 6.29 4.70
C ALA A 176 0.11 7.25 5.90
N ALA A 177 0.36 8.55 5.67
CA ALA A 177 0.26 9.57 6.70
C ALA A 177 -1.17 9.68 7.28
N SER A 178 -2.19 9.58 6.43
CA SER A 178 -3.60 9.67 6.86
C SER A 178 -3.95 8.61 7.93
N ARG A 179 -3.27 7.46 7.96
CA ARG A 179 -3.48 6.41 8.97
C ARG A 179 -3.12 6.86 10.39
N VAL A 180 -2.09 7.68 10.52
CA VAL A 180 -1.69 8.28 11.80
C VAL A 180 -2.64 9.44 12.13
N LEU A 181 -2.95 10.28 11.13
CA LEU A 181 -3.82 11.46 11.33
C LEU A 181 -5.26 11.10 11.69
N LEU A 182 -5.77 9.97 11.19
CA LEU A 182 -7.06 9.39 11.62
C LEU A 182 -6.99 8.73 13.01
N GLY A 183 -5.81 8.61 13.61
CA GLY A 183 -5.61 7.86 14.86
C GLY A 183 -5.84 6.36 14.72
N ARG A 184 -5.75 5.82 13.51
CA ARG A 184 -5.93 4.37 13.23
C ARG A 184 -4.68 3.58 13.60
N HIS A 185 -3.51 4.16 13.37
CA HIS A 185 -2.22 3.49 13.52
C HIS A 185 -1.23 4.40 14.24
N TYR A 186 -0.23 3.79 14.85
CA TYR A 186 0.93 4.53 15.31
C TYR A 186 1.91 4.76 14.16
N VAL A 187 2.80 5.75 14.32
CA VAL A 187 3.82 6.09 13.30
C VAL A 187 4.67 4.87 12.94
N PHE A 188 5.11 4.09 13.93
CA PHE A 188 5.95 2.92 13.65
C PHE A 188 5.20 1.78 12.94
N ASP A 189 3.88 1.67 13.11
CA ASP A 189 3.09 0.71 12.34
C ASP A 189 3.07 1.09 10.85
N VAL A 190 2.98 2.39 10.57
CA VAL A 190 2.94 2.94 9.21
C VAL A 190 4.30 2.83 8.54
N VAL A 191 5.38 3.14 9.26
CA VAL A 191 6.76 2.98 8.75
C VAL A 191 7.03 1.51 8.42
N ALA A 192 6.74 0.59 9.36
CA ALA A 192 6.95 -0.83 9.14
C ALA A 192 6.11 -1.37 7.97
N GLY A 193 4.84 -0.95 7.88
CA GLY A 193 3.98 -1.29 6.75
C GLY A 193 4.54 -0.76 5.43
N SER A 194 4.96 0.50 5.37
CA SER A 194 5.53 1.10 4.16
C SER A 194 6.78 0.37 3.67
N CYS A 195 7.69 0.03 4.60
CA CYS A 195 8.89 -0.75 4.28
C CYS A 195 8.54 -2.15 3.76
N LEU A 196 7.57 -2.82 4.39
CA LEU A 196 7.09 -4.14 3.94
C LEU A 196 6.53 -4.06 2.52
N GLY A 197 5.66 -3.09 2.24
CA GLY A 197 5.08 -2.90 0.92
C GLY A 197 6.11 -2.64 -0.17
N VAL A 198 7.14 -1.81 0.10
CA VAL A 198 8.26 -1.63 -0.85
C VAL A 198 9.00 -2.94 -1.09
N ALA A 199 9.30 -3.70 -0.02
CA ALA A 199 10.00 -4.97 -0.15
C ALA A 199 9.19 -6.00 -0.95
N GLU A 200 7.88 -6.09 -0.71
CA GLU A 200 6.96 -6.97 -1.44
C GLU A 200 6.80 -6.55 -2.90
N GLY A 201 6.75 -5.25 -3.21
CA GLY A 201 6.67 -4.78 -4.59
C GLY A 201 7.94 -5.10 -5.39
N LEU A 202 9.12 -4.94 -4.77
CA LEU A 202 10.36 -5.40 -5.37
C LEU A 202 10.35 -6.92 -5.56
N PHE A 203 9.99 -7.68 -4.52
CA PHE A 203 9.92 -9.14 -4.59
C PHE A 203 8.98 -9.60 -5.71
N ALA A 204 7.79 -9.01 -5.82
CA ALA A 204 6.82 -9.33 -6.86
C ALA A 204 7.38 -9.08 -8.26
N PHE A 205 8.02 -7.92 -8.48
CA PHE A 205 8.64 -7.60 -9.76
C PHE A 205 9.74 -8.58 -10.16
N TRP A 206 10.62 -8.96 -9.23
CA TRP A 206 11.77 -9.81 -9.51
C TRP A 206 11.41 -11.29 -9.64
N PHE A 207 10.48 -11.79 -8.83
CA PHE A 207 10.25 -13.23 -8.68
C PHE A 207 8.89 -13.71 -9.19
N LEU A 208 7.86 -12.87 -9.20
CA LEU A 208 6.50 -13.26 -9.60
C LEU A 208 6.20 -12.97 -11.08
N ARG A 209 7.20 -12.52 -11.85
CA ARG A 209 7.12 -12.28 -13.29
C ARG A 209 7.43 -13.56 -14.07
N PHE A 210 6.43 -14.41 -14.27
CA PHE A 210 6.57 -15.72 -14.93
C PHE A 210 6.72 -15.68 -16.47
N GLU A 211 7.04 -14.52 -17.04
CA GLU A 211 6.92 -14.27 -18.49
C GLU A 211 7.90 -15.03 -19.36
N LYS A 212 9.07 -15.40 -18.85
CA LYS A 212 10.08 -16.10 -19.67
C LYS A 212 9.61 -17.48 -20.12
N ASN A 213 8.64 -18.10 -19.44
CA ASN A 213 8.20 -19.46 -19.75
C ASN A 213 6.92 -19.49 -20.60
N PHE A 214 6.02 -18.51 -20.46
CA PHE A 214 4.71 -18.55 -21.13
C PHE A 214 4.75 -18.00 -22.56
N SER A 215 5.58 -16.98 -22.82
CA SER A 215 5.71 -16.40 -24.16
C SER A 215 6.25 -17.42 -25.18
N MET A 216 7.12 -18.35 -24.76
CA MET A 216 7.61 -19.42 -25.64
C MET A 216 6.52 -20.45 -25.96
N ILE A 217 5.69 -20.81 -24.97
CA ILE A 217 4.63 -21.82 -25.12
C ILE A 217 3.47 -21.31 -25.99
N ILE A 218 3.11 -20.03 -25.88
CA ILE A 218 2.07 -19.43 -26.73
C ILE A 218 2.59 -19.20 -28.16
N TYR A 219 3.84 -18.76 -28.34
CA TYR A 219 4.42 -18.61 -29.69
C TYR A 219 4.53 -19.96 -30.42
N GLN A 220 4.89 -21.04 -29.73
CA GLN A 220 4.96 -22.39 -30.31
C GLN A 220 3.60 -23.04 -30.59
N ARG A 221 2.50 -22.45 -30.09
CA ARG A 221 1.13 -22.95 -30.35
C ARG A 221 0.41 -22.18 -31.46
N ILE A 222 0.92 -21.02 -31.87
CA ILE A 222 0.28 -20.12 -32.83
C ILE A 222 1.02 -20.09 -34.18
N VAL A 223 2.29 -20.54 -34.22
CA VAL A 223 3.08 -20.80 -35.44
C VAL A 223 3.19 -22.30 -35.66
#